data_AF-A0A7S4L6S7-F1
#
_entry.id   AF-A0A7S4L6S7-F1
#
_cell.length_a   1.000
_cell.length_b   1.000
_cell.length_c   1.000
_cell.angle_alpha   90.00
_cell.angle_beta   90.00
_cell.angle_gamma   90.00
#
_symmetry.space_group_name_H-M   'P 1'
#
loop_
_entity.id
_entity.type
_entity.pdbx_description
1 polymer ?
#
loop_
_entity_poly.entity_id
_entity_poly.type
_entity_poly.pdbx_seq_one_letter_code
_entity_poly.pdbx_strand_id
1 'polypeptide(L)'
;RNKIAQEILSTERSYKVGLDTLTGVYQEPLLKSGIITNDSAKAMFGSLSIVLGMCNRLLSDLEDRLAAWTKCGQKIADIFLGIVPMLKIYTDYVNNYNTALEE
;
A
#
# COMPACT_ATOMS: atom_id res chain seq x y z
N ARG A 1 11.21 17.70 12.92
CA ARG A 1 10.23 16.65 13.31
C ARG A 1 8.93 16.77 12.52
N ASN A 2 8.23 17.92 12.54
CA ASN A 2 7.00 18.11 11.73
C ASN A 2 7.21 17.91 10.21
N LYS A 3 8.29 18.47 9.63
CA LYS A 3 8.61 18.30 8.20
C LYS A 3 8.81 16.84 7.78
N ILE A 4 9.42 16.02 8.63
CA ILE A 4 9.67 14.59 8.35
C ILE A 4 8.35 13.81 8.37
N ALA A 5 7.47 14.09 9.34
CA ALA A 5 6.16 13.44 9.39
C ALA A 5 5.28 13.80 8.17
N GLN A 6 5.37 15.06 7.71
CA GLN A 6 4.71 15.52 6.49
C GLN A 6 5.30 14.89 5.23
N GLU A 7 6.63 14.72 5.17
CA GLU A 7 7.29 13.99 4.07
C GLU A 7 6.81 12.55 3.99
N ILE A 8 6.79 11.82 5.12
CA ILE A 8 6.28 10.45 5.21
C ILE A 8 4.82 10.38 4.70
N LEU A 9 3.96 11.30 5.15
CA LEU A 9 2.57 11.36 4.68
C LEU A 9 2.51 11.59 3.16
N SER A 10 3.33 12.49 2.64
CA SER A 10 3.36 12.80 1.22
C SER A 10 3.85 11.62 0.38
N THR A 11 4.90 10.92 0.80
CA THR A 11 5.40 9.75 0.08
C THR A 11 4.39 8.61 0.10
N GLU A 12 3.68 8.41 1.22
CA GLU A 12 2.67 7.36 1.33
C GLU A 12 1.45 7.64 0.44
N ARG A 13 1.03 8.91 0.33
CA ARG A 13 -0.01 9.33 -0.64
C ARG A 13 0.40 9.01 -2.08
N SER A 14 1.62 9.37 -2.46
CA SER A 14 2.14 9.07 -3.80
C SER A 14 2.20 7.56 -4.07
N TYR A 15 2.61 6.77 -3.07
CA TYR A 15 2.62 5.31 -3.19
C TYR A 15 1.21 4.74 -3.40
N LYS A 16 0.23 5.17 -2.60
CA LYS A 16 -1.18 4.79 -2.76
C LYS A 16 -1.69 5.11 -4.17
N VAL A 17 -1.44 6.32 -4.69
CA VAL A 17 -1.87 6.71 -6.05
C VAL A 17 -1.31 5.75 -7.11
N GLY A 18 -0.06 5.31 -6.94
CA GLY A 18 0.55 4.28 -7.80
C GLY A 18 -0.21 2.95 -7.74
N LEU A 19 -0.55 2.48 -6.54
CA LEU A 19 -1.31 1.23 -6.35
C LEU A 19 -2.75 1.32 -6.86
N ASP A 20 -3.42 2.44 -6.66
CA ASP A 20 -4.76 2.71 -7.19
C ASP A 20 -4.73 2.71 -8.73
N THR A 21 -3.69 3.31 -9.33
CA THR A 21 -3.48 3.26 -10.78
C THR A 21 -3.26 1.82 -11.26
N LEU A 22 -2.44 1.05 -10.56
CA LEU A 22 -2.18 -0.35 -10.91
C LEU A 22 -3.46 -1.21 -10.85
N THR A 23 -4.32 -0.97 -9.86
CA THR A 23 -5.59 -1.67 -9.69
C THR A 23 -6.63 -1.23 -10.72
N GLY A 24 -6.86 0.09 -10.86
CA GLY A 24 -7.94 0.63 -11.68
C GLY A 24 -7.63 0.70 -13.18
N VAL A 25 -6.37 0.90 -13.56
CA VAL A 25 -5.97 1.06 -14.98
C VAL A 25 -5.45 -0.24 -15.58
N TYR A 26 -4.86 -1.13 -14.78
CA TYR A 26 -4.31 -2.40 -15.29
C TYR A 26 -5.12 -3.61 -14.86
N GLN A 27 -5.22 -3.89 -13.57
CA GLN A 27 -5.87 -5.11 -13.08
C GLN A 27 -7.32 -5.21 -13.54
N GLU A 28 -8.14 -4.18 -13.28
CA GLU A 28 -9.56 -4.19 -13.64
C GLU A 28 -9.81 -4.33 -15.16
N PRO A 29 -9.15 -3.54 -16.04
CA PRO A 29 -9.33 -3.68 -17.48
C PRO A 29 -8.80 -4.99 -18.05
N LEU A 30 -7.71 -5.54 -17.52
CA LEU A 30 -7.15 -6.82 -17.96
C LEU A 30 -8.09 -8.00 -17.61
N LEU A 31 -8.69 -7.97 -16.42
CA LEU A 31 -9.71 -8.95 -16.03
C LEU A 31 -10.98 -8.84 -16.88
N LYS A 32 -11.46 -7.61 -17.14
CA LYS A 32 -12.67 -7.36 -17.94
C LYS A 32 -12.50 -7.70 -19.42
N SER A 33 -11.30 -7.50 -19.97
CA SER A 33 -11.00 -7.81 -21.37
C SER A 33 -10.78 -9.30 -21.64
N GLY A 34 -10.61 -10.12 -20.60
CA GLY A 34 -10.34 -11.56 -20.72
C GLY A 34 -8.97 -11.87 -21.35
N ILE A 35 -8.06 -10.90 -21.40
CA ILE A 35 -6.70 -11.07 -21.93
C ILE A 35 -5.89 -12.00 -21.02
N ILE A 36 -6.13 -11.91 -19.71
CA ILE A 36 -5.47 -12.75 -18.70
C ILE A 36 -6.49 -13.62 -17.99
N THR A 37 -6.05 -14.82 -17.57
CA THR A 37 -6.88 -15.70 -16.76
C THR A 37 -7.01 -15.16 -15.33
N ASN A 38 -8.02 -15.62 -14.59
CA ASN A 38 -8.14 -15.26 -13.17
C ASN A 38 -6.92 -15.74 -12.35
N ASP A 39 -6.30 -16.85 -12.73
CA ASP A 39 -5.10 -17.36 -12.07
C ASP A 39 -3.88 -16.47 -12.35
N SER A 40 -3.65 -16.07 -13.60
CA SER A 40 -2.57 -15.12 -13.95
C SER A 40 -2.81 -13.75 -13.30
N ALA A 41 -4.05 -13.26 -13.26
CA ALA A 41 -4.39 -12.03 -12.55
C ALA A 41 -4.13 -12.13 -11.03
N LYS A 42 -4.41 -13.28 -10.43
CA LYS A 42 -4.13 -13.53 -9.02
C LYS A 42 -2.62 -13.68 -8.76
N ALA A 43 -1.88 -14.28 -9.68
CA ALA A 43 -0.43 -14.36 -9.62
C ALA A 43 0.21 -12.96 -9.74
N MET A 44 -0.28 -12.08 -10.61
CA MET A 44 0.31 -10.75 -10.78
C MET A 44 -0.16 -9.73 -9.72
N PHE A 45 -1.44 -9.76 -9.33
CA PHE A 45 -2.07 -8.72 -8.51
C PHE A 45 -2.63 -9.21 -7.16
N GLY A 46 -2.53 -10.50 -6.84
CA GLY A 46 -3.21 -11.10 -5.68
C GLY A 46 -2.87 -10.43 -4.35
N SER A 47 -1.59 -10.16 -4.11
CA SER A 47 -1.12 -9.51 -2.88
C SER A 47 -1.28 -7.98 -2.88
N LEU A 48 -1.56 -7.37 -4.05
CA LEU A 48 -1.72 -5.93 -4.18
C LEU A 48 -2.89 -5.41 -3.36
N SER A 49 -4.00 -6.15 -3.33
CA SER A 49 -5.19 -5.81 -2.55
C SER A 49 -4.89 -5.65 -1.06
N ILE A 50 -4.04 -6.53 -0.51
CA ILE A 50 -3.64 -6.52 0.89
C ILE A 50 -2.70 -5.35 1.17
N VAL A 51 -1.73 -5.13 0.28
CA VAL A 51 -0.80 -3.99 0.33
C VAL A 51 -1.56 -2.65 0.30
N LEU A 52 -2.52 -2.50 -0.62
CA LEU A 52 -3.36 -1.31 -0.74
C LEU A 52 -4.21 -1.09 0.52
N GLY A 53 -4.79 -2.15 1.09
CA GLY A 53 -5.54 -2.07 2.34
C GLY A 53 -4.67 -1.60 3.51
N MET A 54 -3.42 -2.08 3.58
CA MET A 54 -2.46 -1.65 4.61
C MET A 54 -2.06 -0.19 4.43
N CYS A 55 -1.74 0.25 3.21
CA CYS A 55 -1.39 1.64 2.92
C CYS A 55 -2.55 2.60 3.21
N ASN A 56 -3.79 2.20 2.90
CA ASN A 56 -4.98 2.99 3.26
C ASN A 56 -5.11 3.17 4.76
N ARG A 57 -4.88 2.11 5.54
CA ARG A 57 -4.91 2.18 7.00
C ARG A 57 -3.81 3.09 7.54
N LEU A 58 -2.58 2.93 7.07
CA LEU A 58 -1.44 3.79 7.46
C LEU A 58 -1.73 5.26 7.15
N LEU A 59 -2.24 5.55 5.94
CA LEU A 59 -2.58 6.90 5.53
C LEU A 59 -3.65 7.51 6.43
N SER A 60 -4.74 6.80 6.69
CA SER A 60 -5.81 7.28 7.57
C SER A 60 -5.27 7.63 8.97
N ASP A 61 -4.50 6.71 9.57
CA ASP A 61 -3.95 6.91 10.91
C ASP A 61 -2.95 8.09 10.96
N LEU A 62 -2.14 8.27 9.90
CA LEU A 62 -1.21 9.39 9.76
C LEU A 62 -1.93 10.73 9.53
N GLU A 63 -2.95 10.76 8.68
CA GLU A 63 -3.75 11.95 8.39
C GLU A 63 -4.47 12.45 9.64
N ASP A 64 -5.13 11.55 10.37
CA ASP A 64 -5.82 11.88 11.62
C ASP A 64 -4.85 12.42 12.68
N ARG A 65 -3.69 11.79 12.83
CA ARG A 65 -2.66 12.23 13.78
C ARG A 65 -2.06 13.58 13.38
N LEU A 66 -1.78 13.77 12.09
CA LEU A 66 -1.18 15.00 11.59
C LEU A 66 -2.17 16.18 11.55
N ALA A 67 -3.47 15.91 11.41
CA ALA A 67 -4.53 16.92 11.52
C ALA A 67 -4.58 17.54 12.93
N ALA A 68 -4.33 16.73 13.97
CA ALA A 68 -4.30 17.17 15.37
C ALA A 68 -2.89 17.56 15.86
N TRP A 69 -1.91 17.75 14.96
CA TRP A 69 -0.50 17.88 15.31
C TRP A 69 -0.18 19.21 16.02
N THR A 70 -0.23 19.18 17.35
CA THR A 70 0.21 20.29 18.20
C THR A 70 1.72 20.22 18.49
N LYS A 71 2.33 21.37 18.83
CA LYS A 71 3.79 21.56 18.86
C LYS A 71 4.56 20.68 19.87
N CYS A 72 3.91 19.94 20.77
CA CYS A 72 4.58 19.12 21.78
C CYS A 72 4.03 17.69 21.87
N GLY A 73 4.94 16.71 21.93
CA GLY A 73 4.66 15.36 22.44
C GLY A 73 4.11 14.33 21.45
N GLN A 74 3.69 14.73 20.24
CA GLN A 74 3.13 13.78 19.27
C GLN A 74 4.20 12.86 18.65
N LYS A 75 3.87 11.58 18.57
CA LYS A 75 4.68 10.50 17.98
C LYS A 75 3.86 9.85 16.86
N ILE A 76 4.55 9.33 15.84
CA ILE A 76 3.96 8.50 14.79
C ILE A 76 4.38 7.04 14.89
N ALA A 77 5.37 6.73 15.75
CA ALA A 77 5.95 5.40 15.87
C ALA A 77 4.94 4.35 16.33
N ASP A 78 3.96 4.73 17.14
CA ASP A 78 2.84 3.87 17.56
C ASP A 78 1.99 3.39 16.37
N ILE A 79 1.78 4.25 15.38
CA ILE A 79 1.06 3.90 14.14
C ILE A 79 1.85 2.83 13.39
N PHE A 80 3.16 3.02 13.21
CA PHE A 80 4.02 2.04 12.56
C PHE A 80 4.06 0.70 13.29
N LEU A 81 4.12 0.69 14.63
CA LEU A 81 4.09 -0.54 15.43
C LEU A 81 2.82 -1.37 15.20
N GLY A 82 1.68 -0.71 14.94
CA GLY A 82 0.43 -1.38 14.59
C GLY A 82 0.44 -2.06 13.21
N ILE A 83 1.38 -1.68 12.34
CA ILE A 83 1.51 -2.17 10.96
C ILE A 83 2.67 -3.17 10.81
N VAL A 84 3.66 -3.14 11.71
CA VAL A 84 4.78 -4.10 11.74
C VAL A 84 4.34 -5.56 11.55
N PRO A 85 3.27 -6.08 12.19
CA PRO A 85 2.81 -7.45 11.96
C PRO A 85 2.33 -7.69 10.53
N MET A 86 1.72 -6.68 9.90
CA MET A 86 1.22 -6.73 8.52
C MET A 86 2.33 -6.62 7.48
N LEU A 87 3.48 -6.03 7.83
CA LEU A 87 4.64 -5.96 6.93
C LEU A 87 5.17 -7.35 6.54
N LYS A 88 4.91 -8.41 7.33
CA LYS A 88 5.23 -9.79 6.94
C LYS A 88 4.56 -10.22 5.64
N ILE A 89 3.43 -9.63 5.28
CA ILE A 89 2.70 -9.92 4.04
C ILE A 89 3.49 -9.41 2.81
N TYR A 90 4.38 -8.42 2.98
CA TYR A 90 5.29 -8.03 1.89
C TYR A 90 6.26 -9.14 1.53
N THR A 91 6.57 -10.06 2.44
CA THR A 91 7.38 -11.25 2.11
C THR A 91 6.69 -12.08 1.05
N ASP A 92 5.37 -12.31 1.19
CA ASP A 92 4.60 -13.06 0.18
C ASP A 92 4.49 -12.30 -1.14
N TYR A 93 4.31 -10.97 -1.09
CA TYR A 93 4.31 -10.13 -2.29
C TYR A 93 5.65 -10.18 -3.05
N VAL A 94 6.77 -10.05 -2.33
CA VAL A 94 8.12 -10.07 -2.93
C VAL A 94 8.47 -11.46 -3.42
N ASN A 95 8.11 -12.52 -2.70
CA ASN A 95 8.36 -13.90 -3.12
C ASN A 95 7.63 -14.24 -4.43
N ASN A 96 6.43 -13.69 -4.60
CA ASN A 96 5.60 -13.89 -5.77
C ASN A 96 6.00 -13.00 -6.96
N TYR A 97 6.96 -12.08 -6.78
CA TYR A 97 7.43 -11.19 -7.85
C TYR A 97 8.08 -11.94 -9.01
N ASN A 98 8.91 -12.95 -8.72
CA ASN A 98 9.57 -13.74 -9.77
C ASN A 98 8.55 -14.56 -10.57
N THR A 99 7.56 -15.15 -9.90
CA THR A 99 6.48 -15.88 -10.56
C THR A 99 5.62 -14.96 -11.42
N ALA A 100 5.33 -13.75 -10.96
CA ALA A 100 4.59 -12.76 -11.74
C ALA A 100 5.37 -12.22 -12.97
N LEU A 101 6.70 -12.37 -13.00
CA LEU A 101 7.53 -12.01 -14.16
C LEU A 101 7.61 -13.12 -15.21
N GLU A 102 7.32 -14.37 -14.83
CA GLU A 102 7.39 -15.54 -15.71
C GLU A 102 6.07 -15.83 -16.43
N GLU A 103 4.95 -15.22 -15.98
CA GLU A 103 3.64 -15.20 -16.65
C GLU A 103 3.57 -14.15 -17.78
#